data_AF-A0A839SI25-F1
#
_entry.id   AF-A0A839SI25-F1
#
_cell.length_a   1.000
_cell.length_b   1.000
_cell.length_c   1.000
_cell.angle_alpha   90.00
_cell.angle_beta   90.00
_cell.angle_gamma   90.00
#
_symmetry.space_group_name_H-M   'P 1'
#
loop_
_entity.id
_entity.type
_entity.pdbx_description
1 polymer ?
#
loop_
_entity_poly.entity_id
_entity_poly.type
_entity_poly.pdbx_seq_one_letter_code
_entity_poly.pdbx_strand_id
1 'polypeptide(L)' 'MDEPDIYDPKHWKWSTFYYNQGDKNWFVPGKEGLGLRPNFAHKSIQFIFGLILIITTVLILYNLDVLKF' A
#
# COMPACT_ATOMS: atom_id res chain seq x y z
N MET A 1 14.22 17.82 10.87
CA MET A 1 13.20 17.11 10.10
C MET A 1 12.57 16.19 11.12
N ASP A 2 11.36 16.50 11.56
CA ASP A 2 10.72 15.70 12.62
C ASP A 2 10.45 14.31 12.05
N GLU A 3 10.89 13.27 12.75
CA GLU A 3 10.64 11.90 12.34
C GLU A 3 9.13 11.65 12.27
N PRO A 4 8.64 10.88 11.28
CA PRO A 4 7.23 10.60 11.15
C PRO A 4 6.73 9.82 12.38
N ASP A 5 5.73 10.39 13.07
CA ASP A 5 5.05 9.70 14.17
C ASP A 5 4.16 8.58 13.64
N ILE A 6 4.71 7.36 13.67
CA ILE A 6 4.03 6.13 13.26
C ILE A 6 2.94 5.69 14.24
N TYR A 7 2.88 6.25 15.45
CA TYR A 7 1.86 5.92 16.43
C TYR A 7 0.63 6.82 16.31
N ASP A 8 0.75 7.95 15.59
CA ASP A 8 -0.37 8.86 15.35
C ASP A 8 -1.50 8.15 14.57
N PRO A 9 -2.67 7.94 15.19
CA PRO A 9 -3.77 7.20 14.57
C PRO A 9 -4.31 7.88 13.31
N LYS A 10 -4.08 9.18 13.09
CA LYS A 10 -4.56 9.89 11.90
C LYS A 10 -3.95 9.37 10.60
N HIS A 11 -2.75 8.79 10.66
CA HIS A 11 -2.05 8.23 9.51
C HIS A 11 -2.49 6.80 9.19
N TRP A 12 -3.35 6.19 10.00
CA TRP A 12 -3.74 4.79 9.86
C TRP A 12 -5.21 4.65 9.50
N LYS A 13 -5.47 4.06 8.32
CA LYS A 13 -6.80 3.68 7.87
C LYS A 13 -7.05 2.22 8.21
N TRP A 14 -8.19 1.95 8.86
CA TRP A 14 -8.60 0.61 9.31
C TRP A 14 -7.52 -0.12 10.12
N SER A 15 -6.73 0.62 10.90
CA SER A 15 -5.62 0.12 11.73
C SER A 15 -4.50 -0.63 10.98
N THR A 16 -4.56 -0.71 9.65
CA THR A 16 -3.66 -1.56 8.84
C THR A 16 -2.94 -0.77 7.76
N PHE A 17 -3.64 0.16 7.11
CA PHE A 17 -3.11 0.92 5.98
C PHE A 17 -2.51 2.23 6.45
N TYR A 18 -1.19 2.36 6.34
CA TYR A 18 -0.50 3.60 6.66
C TYR A 18 -0.52 4.57 5.46
N TYR A 19 -0.87 5.83 5.73
CA TYR A 19 -0.94 6.90 4.75
C TYR A 19 -0.47 8.21 5.37
N ASN A 20 0.76 8.62 5.05
CA ASN A 20 1.32 9.88 5.51
C ASN A 20 2.07 10.58 4.36
N GLN A 21 1.55 11.72 3.91
CA GLN A 21 2.15 12.51 2.83
C GLN A 21 3.43 13.25 3.25
N GLY A 22 3.60 13.52 4.54
CA GLY A 22 4.81 14.15 5.09
C GLY A 22 5.96 13.15 5.27
N ASP A 23 5.65 11.86 5.31
CA ASP A 23 6.62 10.79 5.44
C ASP A 23 7.15 10.37 4.06
N LYS A 24 8.47 10.53 3.87
CA LYS A 24 9.15 10.18 2.61
C LYS A 24 9.51 8.70 2.51
N ASN A 25 9.36 7.94 3.59
CA ASN A 25 9.66 6.52 3.60
C ASN A 25 8.62 5.75 2.80
N TRP A 26 9.08 4.75 2.05
CA TRP A 26 8.21 3.82 1.33
C TRP A 26 7.53 2.84 2.26
N PHE A 27 8.21 2.48 3.36
CA PHE A 27 7.75 1.53 4.34
C PHE A 27 8.04 2.06 5.75
N VAL A 28 7.15 1.76 6.68
CA VAL A 28 7.30 2.05 8.11
C VAL A 28 7.11 0.76 8.92
N PRO A 29 7.68 0.66 10.12
CA PRO A 29 7.34 -0.45 11.01
C PRO A 29 5.84 -0.41 11.37
N GLY A 30 5.22 -1.58 11.54
CA GLY A 30 3.86 -1.68 12.05
C GLY A 30 3.72 -1.07 13.44
N LYS A 31 2.51 -0.63 13.83
CA LYS A 31 2.21 -0.07 15.17
C LYS A 31 2.69 -0.95 16.34
N GLU A 32 2.72 -2.26 16.14
CA GLU A 32 3.14 -3.24 17.16
C GLU A 32 4.60 -3.71 16.96
N GLY A 33 5.38 -3.01 16.13
CA GLY A 33 6.70 -3.46 15.70
C GLY A 33 6.67 -4.68 14.76
N LEU A 34 5.47 -5.14 14.38
CA LEU A 34 5.28 -6.31 13.53
C LEU A 34 5.26 -5.92 12.05
N GLY A 35 6.34 -6.32 11.37
CA GLY A 35 6.48 -6.22 9.92
C GLY A 35 6.58 -4.78 9.41
N LEU A 36 6.69 -4.67 8.09
CA LEU A 36 6.73 -3.40 7.37
C LEU A 36 5.36 -3.11 6.76
N ARG A 37 4.93 -1.85 6.85
CA ARG A 37 3.72 -1.34 6.22
C ARG A 37 4.09 -0.36 5.13
N PRO A 38 3.64 -0.57 3.89
CA PRO A 38 3.86 0.40 2.82
C PRO A 38 3.13 1.70 3.15
N ASN A 39 3.78 2.83 2.87
CA ASN A 39 3.15 4.14 2.92
C ASN A 39 2.39 4.39 1.63
N PHE A 40 1.06 4.26 1.67
CA PHE A 40 0.20 4.45 0.52
C PHE A 40 0.10 5.91 0.06
N ALA A 41 0.71 6.86 0.76
CA ALA A 41 0.87 8.22 0.24
C ALA A 41 1.96 8.32 -0.83
N HIS A 42 2.89 7.35 -0.88
CA HIS A 42 3.99 7.39 -1.84
C HIS A 42 3.52 6.96 -3.24
N LYS A 43 3.77 7.81 -4.26
CA LYS A 43 3.31 7.57 -5.64
C LYS A 43 3.84 6.26 -6.23
N SER A 44 5.09 5.88 -5.91
CA SER A 44 5.64 4.59 -6.38
C SER A 44 4.92 3.40 -5.75
N ILE A 45 4.55 3.47 -4.47
CA ILE A 45 3.76 2.43 -3.79
C ILE A 45 2.39 2.32 -4.45
N GLN A 46 1.71 3.45 -4.71
CA GLN A 46 0.43 3.44 -5.42
C GLN A 46 0.56 2.81 -6.81
N PHE A 47 1.62 3.13 -7.55
CA PHE A 47 1.87 2.55 -8.86
C PHE A 47 2.11 1.03 -8.80
N ILE A 48 2.95 0.56 -7.87
CA ILE A 48 3.23 -0.86 -7.69
C ILE A 48 1.95 -1.63 -7.31
N PHE A 49 1.18 -1.15 -6.35
CA PHE A 49 -0.08 -1.78 -5.94
C PHE A 49 -1.12 -1.74 -7.06
N GLY A 50 -1.21 -0.64 -7.80
CA GLY A 50 -2.08 -0.53 -8.97
C GLY A 50 -1.70 -1.53 -10.07
N LEU A 51 -0.40 -1.69 -10.33
CA LEU A 51 0.08 -2.66 -11.31
C LEU A 51 -0.21 -4.10 -10.89
N ILE A 52 0.02 -4.44 -9.61
CA ILE A 52 -0.32 -5.75 -9.05
C ILE A 52 -1.82 -6.01 -9.23
N LEU A 53 -2.68 -5.04 -8.88
CA LEU A 53 -4.12 -5.18 -9.01
C LEU A 53 -4.56 -5.41 -10.46
N ILE A 54 -3.99 -4.68 -11.41
CA ILE A 54 -4.27 -4.85 -12.84
C ILE A 54 -3.84 -6.25 -13.30
N ILE A 55 -2.60 -6.67 -13.01
CA ILE A 55 -2.08 -7.98 -13.39
C ILE A 55 -2.96 -9.09 -12.82
N THR A 56 -3.26 -9.05 -11.52
CA THR A 56 -4.12 -10.04 -10.87
C THR A 56 -5.51 -10.07 -11.50
N THR A 57 -6.10 -8.91 -11.80
CA THR A 57 -7.42 -8.82 -12.44
C THR A 57 -7.40 -9.45 -13.84
N VAL A 58 -6.40 -9.10 -14.66
CA VAL A 58 -6.24 -9.66 -16.01
C VAL A 58 -6.07 -11.18 -15.96
N LEU A 59 -5.23 -11.68 -15.05
CA LEU A 59 -5.03 -13.12 -14.88
C LEU A 59 -6.33 -13.81 -14.48
N ILE A 60 -7.10 -13.26 -13.53
CA ILE A 60 -8.39 -13.82 -13.13
C ILE A 60 -9.34 -13.87 -14.32
N LEU A 61 -9.51 -12.76 -15.05
CA LEU A 61 -10.42 -12.68 -16.18
C LEU A 61 -10.01 -13.62 -17.33
N TYR A 62 -8.72 -13.79 -17.57
CA TYR A 62 -8.21 -14.76 -18.54
C TYR A 62 -8.53 -16.21 -18.15
N ASN A 63 -8.35 -16.57 -16.87
CA ASN A 63 -8.66 -17.90 -16.35
C ASN A 63 -10.18 -18.19 -16.28
N LEU A 64 -11.00 -17.14 -16.21
CA LEU A 64 -12.46 -17.24 -16.27
C LEU A 64 -13.02 -17.22 -17.71
N ASP A 65 -12.14 -17.30 -18.71
CA ASP A 65 -12.49 -17.30 -20.13
C ASP A 65 -13.19 -16.03 -20.63
N VAL A 66 -13.20 -14.96 -19.82
CA VAL A 66 -13.79 -13.66 -20.16
C VAL A 66 -12.97 -12.93 -21.21
N LEU A 67 -11.65 -13.14 -21.23
CA LEU A 67 -10.70 -12.47 -22.14
C LEU A 67 -10.12 -13.41 -23.21
N LYS A 68 -10.70 -14.61 -23.41
CA LYS A 68 -10.31 -15.49 -24.51
C LYS A 68 -10.98 -15.00 -25.79
N PHE A 69 -10.19 -14.53 -26.76
CA PHE A 69 -10.64 -14.19 -28.11
C PHE A 69 -10.43 -15.36 -29.07
#